data_AF-A0A7V3MJP9-F1
#
_entry.id   AF-A0A7V3MJP9-F1
#
_cell.length_a   1.000
_cell.length_b   1.000
_cell.length_c   1.000
_cell.angle_alpha   90.00
_cell.angle_beta   90.00
_cell.angle_gamma   90.00
#
_symmetry.space_group_name_H-M   'P 1'
#
loop_
_entity.id
_entity.type
_entity.pdbx_description
1 polymer ?
#
loop_
_entity_poly.entity_id
_entity_poly.type
_entity_poly.pdbx_seq_one_letter_code
_entity_poly.pdbx_strand_id
1 'polypeptide(L)'
;VPIRKYVDDLAEQFKQVWASLEIQYDDFIRTTEPRHVRVVEGIFARLIDNGDIFEGTYEGWYCVPCETFLADSELVGGKCPSCGREVEWVEEKNYYFRLSAYGDRLLSHIEANPEFLLPEFRRNEVVSFIKQGLRDVSITRNNKGWGIPVPGDPSKVIYVWFDALINYISALGYDVTTNSFAKPF
;
A
#
# COMPACT_ATOMS: atom_id res chain seq x y z
N VAL A 1 20.24 16.86 4.41
CA VAL A 1 19.31 17.03 5.56
C VAL A 1 18.89 15.64 6.03
N PRO A 2 18.92 15.32 7.34
CA PRO A 2 18.41 14.05 7.84
C PRO A 2 16.96 13.82 7.37
N ILE A 3 16.62 12.61 6.91
CA ILE A 3 15.32 12.32 6.29
C ILE A 3 14.17 12.72 7.22
N ARG A 4 14.31 12.46 8.53
CA ARG A 4 13.31 12.84 9.53
C ARG A 4 13.04 14.34 9.56
N LYS A 5 14.10 15.16 9.61
CA LYS A 5 13.97 16.62 9.57
C LYS A 5 13.32 17.10 8.27
N TYR A 6 13.71 16.51 7.14
CA TYR A 6 13.13 16.85 5.84
C TYR A 6 11.61 16.63 5.81
N VAL A 7 11.13 15.49 6.30
CA VAL A 7 9.68 15.21 6.34
C VAL A 7 8.94 15.97 7.45
N ASP A 8 9.62 16.40 8.51
CA ASP A 8 9.07 17.29 9.53
C ASP A 8 8.83 18.69 8.94
N ASP A 9 9.82 19.24 8.23
CA ASP A 9 9.72 20.55 7.57
C ASP A 9 8.64 20.54 6.47
N LEU A 10 8.56 19.47 5.67
CA LEU A 10 7.51 19.30 4.66
C LEU A 10 6.11 19.23 5.27
N ALA A 11 5.94 18.49 6.36
CA ALA A 11 4.64 18.38 7.02
C ALA A 11 4.14 19.75 7.50
N GLU A 12 5.04 20.61 7.99
CA GLU A 12 4.70 21.97 8.39
C GLU A 12 4.28 22.83 7.18
N GLN A 13 4.97 22.71 6.04
CA GLN A 13 4.56 23.39 4.81
C GLN A 13 3.15 22.99 4.36
N PHE A 14 2.80 21.70 4.42
CA PHE A 14 1.44 21.26 4.10
C PHE A 14 0.40 21.86 5.04
N LYS A 15 0.67 21.94 6.35
CA LYS A 15 -0.22 22.61 7.31
C LYS A 15 -0.41 24.09 7.00
N GLN A 16 0.65 24.78 6.58
CA GLN A 16 0.57 26.18 6.15
C GLN A 16 -0.30 26.34 4.89
N VAL A 17 -0.17 25.42 3.93
CA VAL A 17 -1.05 25.40 2.75
C VAL A 17 -2.51 25.18 3.18
N TRP A 18 -2.80 24.22 4.05
CA TRP A 18 -4.15 24.01 4.58
C TRP A 18 -4.73 25.23 5.29
N ALA A 19 -3.92 25.90 6.12
CA ALA A 19 -4.32 27.14 6.75
C ALA A 19 -4.61 28.26 5.74
N SER A 20 -3.80 28.39 4.68
CA SER A 20 -3.98 29.40 3.63
C SER A 20 -5.23 29.17 2.76
N LEU A 21 -5.69 27.92 2.69
CA LEU A 21 -6.92 27.51 2.00
C LEU A 21 -8.12 27.48 2.95
N GLU A 22 -7.95 27.88 4.21
CA GLU A 22 -8.98 27.85 5.26
C GLU A 22 -9.61 26.45 5.46
N ILE A 23 -8.83 25.39 5.20
CA ILE A 23 -9.28 24.01 5.37
C ILE A 23 -9.24 23.64 6.86
N GLN A 24 -10.41 23.30 7.40
CA GLN A 24 -10.54 22.75 8.74
C GLN A 24 -10.50 21.22 8.67
N TYR A 25 -9.69 20.61 9.54
CA TYR A 25 -9.58 19.17 9.69
C TYR A 25 -9.49 18.82 11.18
N ASP A 26 -10.01 17.66 11.57
CA ASP A 26 -9.96 17.18 12.96
C ASP A 26 -8.61 16.57 13.36
N ASP A 27 -7.85 16.09 12.37
CA ASP A 27 -6.56 15.43 12.58
C ASP A 27 -5.63 15.61 11.37
N PHE A 28 -4.32 15.67 11.62
CA PHE A 28 -3.28 15.66 10.60
C PHE A 28 -2.36 14.48 10.91
N ILE A 29 -2.69 13.32 10.36
CA ILE A 29 -1.92 12.08 10.58
C ILE A 29 -0.62 12.12 9.77
N ARG A 30 0.49 11.75 10.41
CA ARG A 30 1.77 11.47 9.74
C ARG A 30 2.14 10.01 9.93
N THR A 31 2.56 9.34 8.86
CA THR A 31 2.97 7.92 8.91
C THR A 31 4.21 7.67 9.78
N THR A 32 4.96 8.73 10.07
CA THR A 32 6.10 8.73 11.00
C THR A 32 5.70 8.73 12.50
N GLU A 33 4.42 8.83 12.82
CA GLU A 33 3.92 8.87 14.20
C GLU A 33 3.85 7.47 14.82
N PRO A 34 4.22 7.31 16.10
CA PRO A 34 4.15 6.01 16.77
C PRO A 34 2.76 5.35 16.76
N ARG A 35 1.68 6.15 16.76
CA ARG A 35 0.31 5.61 16.67
C ARG A 35 0.02 4.93 15.34
N HIS A 36 0.60 5.43 14.25
CA HIS A 36 0.48 4.82 12.94
C HIS A 36 1.34 3.56 12.83
N VAL A 37 2.62 3.68 13.22
CA VAL A 37 3.58 2.57 13.17
C VAL A 37 3.06 1.33 13.89
N ARG A 38 2.56 1.48 15.13
CA ARG A 38 2.00 0.35 15.89
C ARG A 38 0.84 -0.34 15.18
N VAL A 39 -0.03 0.42 14.50
CA VAL A 39 -1.18 -0.14 13.80
C VAL A 39 -0.73 -0.89 12.55
N VAL A 40 0.22 -0.34 11.79
CA VAL A 40 0.80 -1.00 10.62
C VAL A 40 1.49 -2.31 11.02
N GLU A 41 2.34 -2.27 12.04
CA GLU A 41 3.04 -3.46 12.55
C GLU A 41 2.05 -4.54 13.00
N GLY A 42 1.01 -4.16 13.75
CA GLY A 42 0.00 -5.10 14.22
C GLY A 42 -0.83 -5.71 13.08
N ILE A 43 -1.26 -4.91 12.10
CA ILE A 43 -2.00 -5.42 10.93
C ILE A 43 -1.12 -6.37 10.12
N PHE A 44 0.14 -6.01 9.91
CA PHE A 44 1.08 -6.86 9.18
C PHE A 44 1.29 -8.20 9.88
N ALA A 45 1.52 -8.21 11.20
CA ALA A 45 1.65 -9.44 11.98
C ALA A 45 0.37 -10.31 11.88
N ARG A 46 -0.81 -9.71 12.03
CA ARG A 46 -2.08 -10.43 11.92
C ARG A 46 -2.29 -11.07 10.54
N LEU A 47 -1.89 -10.38 9.47
CA LEU A 47 -2.01 -10.92 8.11
C LEU A 47 -0.99 -12.04 7.84
N ILE A 48 0.19 -12.00 8.47
CA ILE A 48 1.10 -13.16 8.50
C ILE A 48 0.44 -14.34 9.21
N ASP A 49 -0.09 -14.13 10.42
CA ASP A 49 -0.70 -15.20 11.22
C ASP A 49 -1.90 -15.85 10.51
N ASN A 50 -2.64 -15.08 9.71
CA ASN A 50 -3.76 -15.56 8.89
C ASN A 50 -3.31 -16.29 7.60
N GLY A 51 -2.02 -16.25 7.23
CA GLY A 51 -1.50 -16.82 5.98
C GLY A 51 -1.78 -15.97 4.72
N ASP A 52 -2.21 -14.72 4.91
CA ASP A 52 -2.45 -13.74 3.86
C ASP A 52 -1.17 -13.04 3.40
N ILE A 53 -0.15 -13.01 4.26
CA ILE A 53 1.21 -12.58 3.93
C ILE A 53 2.13 -13.79 3.94
N PHE A 54 2.96 -13.91 2.90
CA PHE A 54 3.94 -14.99 2.78
C PHE A 54 5.24 -14.47 2.16
N GLU A 55 6.35 -15.12 2.48
CA GLU A 55 7.62 -14.88 1.78
C GLU A 55 7.57 -15.48 0.38
N GLY A 56 7.97 -14.70 -0.61
CA GLY A 56 8.12 -15.15 -1.99
C GLY A 56 9.39 -14.55 -2.60
N THR A 57 9.94 -15.26 -3.58
CA THR A 57 10.91 -14.66 -4.50
C THR A 57 10.16 -14.34 -5.78
N TYR A 58 10.14 -13.07 -6.16
CA TYR A 58 9.63 -12.69 -7.46
C TYR A 58 10.79 -12.32 -8.35
N GLU A 59 10.84 -12.98 -9.49
CA GLU A 59 11.77 -12.74 -10.57
C GLU A 59 10.96 -12.26 -11.79
N GLY A 60 11.42 -11.19 -12.42
CA GLY A 60 10.77 -10.68 -13.62
C GLY A 60 11.23 -9.30 -14.04
N TRP A 61 10.70 -8.84 -15.15
CA TRP A 61 11.01 -7.53 -15.69
C TRP A 61 10.28 -6.44 -14.90
N TYR A 62 11.01 -5.50 -14.33
CA TYR A 62 10.46 -4.39 -13.56
C TYR A 62 10.63 -3.08 -14.33
N CYS A 63 9.55 -2.33 -14.47
CA CYS A 63 9.58 -0.99 -15.01
C CYS A 63 9.59 0.02 -13.86
N VAL A 64 10.78 0.55 -13.53
CA VAL A 64 10.94 1.51 -12.41
C VAL A 64 9.97 2.70 -12.49
N PRO A 65 9.78 3.38 -13.64
CA PRO A 65 8.88 4.53 -13.71
C PRO A 65 7.39 4.21 -13.57
N CYS A 66 6.98 2.99 -13.91
CA CYS A 66 5.59 2.55 -13.81
C CYS A 66 5.33 1.75 -12.52
N GLU A 67 6.37 1.47 -11.74
CA GLU A 67 6.35 0.63 -10.53
C GLU A 67 5.60 -0.70 -10.73
N THR A 68 5.78 -1.31 -11.91
CA THR A 68 5.08 -2.55 -12.28
C THR A 68 6.05 -3.62 -12.73
N PHE A 69 5.75 -4.86 -12.33
CA PHE A 69 6.34 -6.06 -12.89
C PHE A 69 5.63 -6.45 -14.19
N LEU A 70 6.40 -7.04 -15.09
CA LEU A 70 5.99 -7.49 -16.41
C LEU A 70 6.56 -8.89 -16.63
N ALA A 71 5.72 -9.80 -17.11
CA ALA A 71 6.19 -11.07 -17.66
C ALA A 71 6.89 -10.82 -19.02
N ASP A 72 7.74 -11.75 -19.44
CA ASP A 72 8.38 -11.69 -20.76
C ASP A 72 7.38 -11.49 -21.91
N SER A 73 6.19 -12.10 -21.82
CA SER A 73 5.12 -11.96 -22.81
C SER A 73 4.47 -10.58 -22.85
N GLU A 74 4.63 -9.77 -21.81
CA GLU A 74 4.07 -8.42 -21.70
C GLU A 74 5.03 -7.36 -22.29
N LEU A 75 6.28 -7.71 -22.59
CA LEU A 75 7.26 -6.79 -23.15
C LEU A 75 7.05 -6.54 -24.65
N VAL A 76 7.14 -5.27 -25.05
CA VAL A 76 7.10 -4.87 -26.47
C VAL A 76 8.50 -4.44 -26.88
N GLY A 77 9.20 -5.30 -27.63
CA GLY A 77 10.58 -5.03 -28.05
C GLY A 77 11.56 -4.92 -26.87
N GLY A 78 11.32 -5.69 -25.79
CA GLY A 78 12.13 -5.64 -24.57
C GLY A 78 11.87 -4.42 -23.69
N LYS A 79 10.75 -3.72 -23.88
CA LYS A 79 10.40 -2.49 -23.16
C LYS A 79 9.01 -2.58 -22.54
N CYS A 80 8.76 -1.73 -21.55
CA CYS A 80 7.47 -1.62 -20.88
C CYS A 80 6.38 -1.21 -21.89
N PRO A 81 5.26 -1.94 -21.99
CA PRO A 81 4.19 -1.63 -22.95
C PRO A 81 3.48 -0.32 -22.60
N SER A 82 3.44 0.07 -21.33
CA SER A 82 2.72 1.25 -20.87
C SER A 82 3.47 2.55 -21.12
N CYS A 83 4.80 2.58 -21.01
CA CYS A 83 5.59 3.81 -21.12
C CYS A 83 6.70 3.77 -22.18
N GLY A 84 6.96 2.61 -22.79
CA GLY A 84 7.97 2.43 -23.83
C GLY A 84 9.42 2.54 -23.34
N ARG A 85 9.67 2.51 -22.03
CA ARG A 85 11.01 2.59 -21.44
C ARG A 85 11.59 1.20 -21.17
N GLU A 86 12.90 1.16 -20.97
CA GLU A 86 13.62 -0.06 -20.59
C GLU A 86 13.11 -0.63 -19.27
N VAL A 87 13.26 -1.94 -19.14
CA VAL A 87 12.90 -2.72 -17.96
C VAL A 87 14.15 -3.40 -17.45
N GLU A 88 14.19 -3.65 -16.15
CA GLU A 88 15.31 -4.31 -15.48
C GLU A 88 14.86 -5.68 -14.97
N TRP A 89 15.69 -6.71 -15.13
CA TRP A 89 15.41 -7.98 -14.47
C TRP A 89 15.66 -7.82 -12.98
N VAL A 90 14.65 -8.07 -12.17
CA VAL A 90 14.72 -7.97 -10.72
C VAL A 90 14.34 -9.31 -10.13
N GLU A 91 15.23 -9.85 -9.30
CA GLU A 91 14.95 -10.99 -8.42
C GLU A 91 15.05 -10.48 -6.98
N GLU A 92 13.90 -10.36 -6.32
CA GLU A 92 13.86 -9.96 -4.91
C GLU A 92 13.01 -10.90 -4.08
N LYS A 93 13.62 -11.44 -3.02
CA LYS A 93 12.90 -12.13 -1.95
C LYS A 93 12.18 -11.10 -1.09
N ASN A 94 10.86 -11.03 -1.14
CA ASN A 94 10.04 -10.06 -0.40
C ASN A 94 8.84 -10.78 0.25
N TYR A 95 8.13 -10.08 1.14
CA TYR A 95 6.82 -10.50 1.62
C TYR A 95 5.73 -10.03 0.65
N TYR A 96 4.80 -10.91 0.34
CA TYR A 96 3.70 -10.71 -0.59
C TYR A 96 2.37 -10.82 0.13
N PHE A 97 1.44 -9.93 -0.22
CA PHE A 97 0.04 -10.07 0.15
C PHE A 97 -0.68 -10.92 -0.90
N ARG A 98 -1.44 -11.92 -0.44
CA ARG A 98 -2.19 -12.87 -1.27
C ARG A 98 -3.45 -12.26 -1.88
N LEU A 99 -3.32 -11.14 -2.58
CA LEU A 99 -4.44 -10.42 -3.19
C LEU A 99 -5.22 -11.31 -4.17
N SER A 100 -4.56 -12.27 -4.83
CA SER A 100 -5.21 -13.23 -5.73
C SER A 100 -6.36 -14.01 -5.07
N ALA A 101 -6.28 -14.26 -3.76
CA ALA A 101 -7.31 -14.96 -3.01
C ALA A 101 -8.55 -14.10 -2.66
N TYR A 102 -8.50 -12.78 -2.95
CA TYR A 102 -9.56 -11.84 -2.58
C TYR A 102 -10.48 -11.43 -3.74
N GLY A 103 -10.17 -11.81 -4.98
CA GLY A 103 -10.92 -11.38 -6.17
C GLY A 103 -12.43 -11.60 -6.07
N ASP A 104 -12.86 -12.84 -5.78
CA ASP A 104 -14.28 -13.20 -5.68
C ASP A 104 -14.99 -12.49 -4.52
N ARG A 105 -14.28 -12.32 -3.39
CA ARG A 105 -14.80 -11.61 -2.20
C ARG A 105 -15.03 -10.13 -2.51
N LEU A 106 -14.09 -9.50 -3.21
CA LEU A 106 -14.20 -8.11 -3.63
C LEU A 106 -15.35 -7.91 -4.63
N LEU A 107 -15.46 -8.78 -5.64
CA LEU A 107 -16.55 -8.72 -6.61
C LEU A 107 -17.92 -8.89 -5.92
N SER A 108 -18.04 -9.87 -5.03
CA SER A 108 -19.27 -10.11 -4.27
C SER A 108 -19.65 -8.89 -3.42
N HIS A 109 -18.66 -8.25 -2.79
CA HIS A 109 -18.89 -7.04 -1.99
C HIS A 109 -19.34 -5.86 -2.86
N ILE A 110 -18.69 -5.61 -4.00
CA ILE A 110 -19.03 -4.51 -4.92
C ILE A 110 -20.39 -4.72 -5.59
N GLU A 111 -20.80 -5.98 -5.79
CA GLU A 111 -22.13 -6.33 -6.30
C GLU A 111 -23.22 -6.10 -5.25
N ALA A 112 -22.99 -6.56 -4.02
CA ALA A 112 -23.94 -6.39 -2.91
C ALA A 112 -24.06 -4.93 -2.43
N ASN A 113 -23.07 -4.08 -2.70
CA ASN A 113 -23.00 -2.69 -2.24
C ASN A 113 -22.80 -1.74 -3.44
N PRO A 114 -23.87 -1.38 -4.18
CA PRO A 114 -23.74 -0.61 -5.42
C PRO A 114 -23.17 0.80 -5.22
N GLU A 115 -23.29 1.38 -4.01
CA GLU A 115 -22.76 2.70 -3.66
C GLU A 115 -21.32 2.67 -3.12
N PHE A 116 -20.70 1.48 -3.00
CA PHE A 116 -19.35 1.34 -2.46
C PHE A 116 -18.28 1.99 -3.35
N LEU A 117 -18.49 2.02 -4.67
CA LEU A 117 -17.60 2.64 -5.65
C LEU A 117 -18.37 3.61 -6.53
N LEU A 118 -17.97 4.89 -6.48
CA LEU A 118 -18.59 5.96 -7.24
C LEU A 118 -17.50 6.77 -7.96
N PRO A 119 -17.82 7.37 -9.13
CA PRO A 119 -19.05 7.17 -9.92
C PRO A 119 -19.09 5.81 -10.63
N GLU A 120 -20.26 5.45 -11.19
CA GLU A 120 -20.51 4.12 -11.79
C GLU A 120 -19.47 3.70 -12.85
N PHE A 121 -19.00 4.62 -13.69
CA PHE A 121 -17.99 4.28 -14.70
C PHE A 121 -16.66 3.84 -14.07
N ARG A 122 -16.25 4.42 -12.92
CA ARG A 122 -15.06 3.98 -12.17
C ARG A 122 -15.29 2.62 -11.51
N ARG A 123 -16.49 2.38 -11.00
CA ARG A 123 -16.89 1.04 -10.52
C ARG A 123 -16.72 0.00 -11.63
N ASN A 124 -17.17 0.31 -12.84
CA ASN A 124 -17.08 -0.60 -13.99
C ASN A 124 -15.63 -0.87 -14.41
N GLU A 125 -14.75 0.14 -14.36
CA GLU A 125 -13.30 -0.03 -14.57
C GLU A 125 -12.68 -0.97 -13.52
N VAL A 126 -12.95 -0.75 -12.23
CA VAL A 126 -12.43 -1.59 -11.14
C VAL A 126 -12.94 -3.02 -11.24
N VAL A 127 -14.24 -3.22 -11.49
CA VAL A 127 -14.83 -4.55 -11.68
C VAL A 127 -14.20 -5.26 -12.89
N SER A 128 -14.02 -4.54 -14.00
CA SER A 128 -13.37 -5.09 -15.19
C SER A 128 -11.92 -5.49 -14.94
N PHE A 129 -11.19 -4.72 -14.12
CA PHE A 129 -9.83 -5.05 -13.69
C PHE A 129 -9.80 -6.31 -12.82
N ILE A 130 -10.64 -6.39 -11.77
CA ILE A 130 -10.67 -7.56 -10.89
C ILE A 130 -11.03 -8.83 -11.66
N LYS A 131 -11.95 -8.74 -12.64
CA LYS A 131 -12.34 -9.86 -13.52
C LYS A 131 -11.23 -10.38 -14.42
N GLN A 132 -10.16 -9.63 -14.65
CA GLN A 132 -8.98 -10.12 -15.37
C GLN A 132 -8.10 -11.05 -14.50
N GLY A 133 -8.39 -11.15 -13.21
CA GLY A 133 -7.59 -11.88 -12.23
C GLY A 133 -6.63 -10.96 -11.49
N LEU A 134 -6.55 -11.11 -10.17
CA LEU A 134 -5.64 -10.35 -9.32
C LEU A 134 -4.35 -11.15 -9.09
N ARG A 135 -3.21 -10.47 -9.17
CA ARG A 135 -1.89 -11.04 -8.82
C ARG A 135 -1.58 -10.69 -7.37
N ASP A 136 -0.79 -11.54 -6.72
CA ASP A 136 -0.24 -11.24 -5.39
C ASP A 136 0.72 -10.05 -5.47
N VAL A 137 0.74 -9.24 -4.43
CA VAL A 137 1.42 -7.93 -4.47
C VAL A 137 2.56 -7.91 -3.45
N SER A 138 3.76 -7.53 -3.89
CA SER A 138 4.88 -7.31 -2.98
C SER A 138 4.59 -6.13 -2.06
N ILE A 139 4.60 -6.36 -0.76
CA ILE A 139 4.31 -5.36 0.29
C ILE A 139 5.55 -4.94 1.07
N THR A 140 6.73 -5.44 0.69
CA THR A 140 8.00 -5.09 1.34
C THR A 140 9.13 -4.94 0.34
N ARG A 141 10.18 -4.25 0.76
CA ARG A 141 11.44 -4.11 0.03
C ARG A 141 12.63 -4.18 0.97
N ASN A 142 13.82 -4.33 0.40
CA ASN A 142 15.07 -4.18 1.14
C ASN A 142 15.13 -2.84 1.90
N ASN A 143 15.52 -2.90 3.16
CA ASN A 143 15.64 -1.73 4.02
C ASN A 143 16.82 -0.86 3.56
N LYS A 144 16.52 0.31 3.00
CA LYS A 144 17.49 1.34 2.58
C LYS A 144 17.58 2.51 3.58
N GLY A 145 17.13 2.30 4.82
CA GLY A 145 17.21 3.29 5.91
C GLY A 145 15.98 4.16 6.12
N TRP A 146 14.87 3.96 5.37
CA TRP A 146 13.62 4.68 5.57
C TRP A 146 12.38 3.83 5.25
N GLY A 147 11.46 3.76 6.22
CA GLY A 147 10.23 2.99 6.18
C GLY A 147 9.95 2.34 7.54
N ILE A 148 8.79 1.71 7.67
CA ILE A 148 8.45 0.90 8.85
C ILE A 148 9.08 -0.48 8.66
N PRO A 149 9.93 -0.98 9.57
CA PRO A 149 10.53 -2.30 9.45
C PRO A 149 9.47 -3.39 9.54
N VAL A 150 9.71 -4.52 8.88
CA VAL A 150 8.86 -5.70 9.04
C VAL A 150 9.03 -6.26 10.46
N PRO A 151 7.95 -6.52 11.22
CA PRO A 151 8.05 -7.16 12.52
C PRO A 151 8.78 -8.51 12.42
N GLY A 152 9.90 -8.65 13.13
CA GLY A 152 10.74 -9.85 13.09
C GLY A 152 11.78 -9.90 11.95
N ASP A 153 11.74 -8.98 10.99
CA ASP A 153 12.72 -8.90 9.89
C ASP A 153 13.14 -7.44 9.60
N PRO A 154 14.15 -6.91 10.32
CA PRO A 154 14.61 -5.54 10.15
C PRO A 154 15.35 -5.30 8.82
N SER A 155 15.68 -6.36 8.07
CA SER A 155 16.29 -6.25 6.74
C SER A 155 15.29 -5.76 5.69
N LYS A 156 13.99 -5.80 6.00
CA LYS A 156 12.89 -5.36 5.16
C LYS A 156 12.15 -4.18 5.76
N VAL A 157 11.62 -3.35 4.87
CA VAL A 157 10.64 -2.30 5.22
C VAL A 157 9.37 -2.51 4.43
N ILE A 158 8.24 -2.17 5.05
CA ILE A 158 6.91 -2.19 4.44
C ILE A 158 6.83 -1.12 3.34
N TYR A 159 6.22 -1.47 2.20
CA TYR A 159 6.04 -0.56 1.07
C TYR A 159 5.05 0.57 1.39
N VAL A 160 5.29 1.72 0.79
CA VAL A 160 4.57 2.97 1.07
C VAL A 160 3.06 2.83 0.87
N TRP A 161 2.61 2.14 -0.18
CA TRP A 161 1.18 2.00 -0.43
C TRP A 161 0.48 1.15 0.64
N PHE A 162 1.15 0.17 1.23
CA PHE A 162 0.59 -0.65 2.30
C PHE A 162 0.50 0.14 3.60
N ASP A 163 1.57 0.84 4.01
CA ASP A 163 1.53 1.69 5.20
C ASP A 163 0.55 2.84 5.04
N ALA A 164 0.56 3.52 3.90
CA ALA A 164 -0.18 4.75 3.73
C ALA A 164 -1.69 4.49 3.75
N LEU A 165 -2.17 3.38 3.18
CA LEU A 165 -3.58 3.01 3.23
C LEU A 165 -4.10 2.78 4.66
N ILE A 166 -3.23 2.35 5.58
CA ILE A 166 -3.57 2.12 6.99
C ILE A 166 -3.75 3.45 7.75
N ASN A 167 -3.34 4.59 7.16
CA ASN A 167 -3.50 5.90 7.80
C ASN A 167 -4.96 6.15 8.21
N TYR A 168 -5.92 5.75 7.37
CA TYR A 168 -7.34 6.04 7.55
C TYR A 168 -7.89 5.46 8.86
N ILE A 169 -7.45 4.25 9.24
CA ILE A 169 -7.88 3.59 10.47
C ILE A 169 -6.96 3.92 11.66
N SER A 170 -5.67 4.17 11.41
CA SER A 170 -4.74 4.55 12.48
C SER A 170 -5.03 5.96 13.04
N ALA A 171 -5.49 6.90 12.22
CA ALA A 171 -5.90 8.24 12.65
C ALA A 171 -7.14 8.21 13.57
N LEU A 172 -7.98 7.19 13.38
CA LEU A 172 -9.16 6.92 14.21
C LEU A 172 -8.83 6.17 15.51
N GLY A 173 -7.56 5.81 15.71
CA GLY A 173 -7.11 5.09 16.90
C GLY A 173 -7.55 3.62 16.89
N TYR A 174 -7.49 2.96 15.74
CA TYR A 174 -7.69 1.51 15.65
C TYR A 174 -6.72 0.76 16.56
N ASP A 175 -7.26 -0.12 17.41
CA ASP A 175 -6.52 -1.04 18.26
C ASP A 175 -6.57 -2.43 17.65
N VAL A 176 -5.41 -2.90 17.20
CA VAL A 176 -5.25 -4.20 16.54
C VAL A 176 -5.55 -5.36 17.50
N THR A 177 -5.30 -5.18 18.81
CA THR A 177 -5.47 -6.24 19.80
C THR A 177 -6.94 -6.51 20.12
N THR A 178 -7.74 -5.45 20.18
CA THR A 178 -9.18 -5.52 20.49
C THR A 178 -10.07 -5.47 19.24
N ASN A 179 -9.49 -5.19 18.06
CA ASN A 179 -10.20 -4.99 16.81
C ASN A 179 -11.29 -3.89 16.95
N SER A 180 -10.94 -2.79 17.60
CA SER A 180 -11.86 -1.70 17.94
C SER A 180 -11.24 -0.32 17.65
N PHE A 181 -12.06 0.75 17.66
CA PHE A 181 -11.60 2.12 17.46
C PHE A 181 -11.72 2.93 18.75
N ALA A 182 -10.68 3.71 19.09
CA ALA A 182 -10.71 4.59 20.26
C ALA A 182 -11.63 5.81 20.08
N LYS A 183 -11.86 6.25 18.84
CA LYS A 183 -12.81 7.32 18.52
C LYS A 183 -14.11 6.71 17.99
N PRO A 184 -15.26 6.85 18.70
CA PRO A 184 -16.56 6.55 18.11
C PRO A 184 -16.87 7.57 17.00
N PHE A 185 -17.56 7.11 15.95
CA PHE A 185 -18.15 7.97 14.92
C PHE A 185 -19.48 8.57 15.40
#